data_AF-A0A4Y1ZNZ7-F1
#
_entry.id   AF-A0A4Y1ZNZ7-F1
#
_cell.length_a   1.000
_cell.length_b   1.000
_cell.length_c   1.000
_cell.angle_alpha   90.00
_cell.angle_beta   90.00
_cell.angle_gamma   90.00
#
_symmetry.space_group_name_H-M   'P 1'
#
loop_
_entity.id
_entity.type
_entity.pdbx_description
1 polymer ?
#
loop_
_entity_poly.entity_id
_entity_poly.type
_entity_poly.pdbx_seq_one_letter_code
_entity_poly.pdbx_strand_id
1 'polypeptide(L)'
;MKSKLSSIQRSFLLHISGAYRTTPTAALQTILGIPPLHMQLQFKGRFRVYRLRISLPSNITDIQPQDLDMKATGWSIHTSEHLKPNQISLEDGETNIARKDIINIFTDGSKTEHGVGSAFCVLTNDI
;
A
#
# COMPACT_ATOMS: atom_id res chain seq x y z
N MET A 1 -5.77 -1.65 -26.86
CA MET A 1 -4.66 -1.60 -25.87
C MET A 1 -4.03 -2.96 -25.57
N LYS A 2 -4.81 -4.02 -25.27
CA LYS A 2 -4.28 -5.35 -24.90
C LYS A 2 -3.24 -5.91 -25.90
N SER A 3 -3.51 -5.83 -27.20
CA SER A 3 -2.59 -6.28 -28.27
C SER A 3 -1.27 -5.51 -28.32
N LYS A 4 -1.30 -4.19 -28.15
CA LYS A 4 -0.10 -3.33 -28.16
C LYS A 4 0.81 -3.62 -26.97
N LEU A 5 0.23 -3.77 -25.77
CA LEU A 5 0.98 -4.15 -24.56
C LEU A 5 1.57 -5.56 -24.68
N SER A 6 0.82 -6.51 -25.25
CA SER A 6 1.32 -7.87 -25.50
C SER A 6 2.51 -7.88 -26.46
N SER A 7 2.47 -7.07 -27.53
CA SER A 7 3.58 -6.94 -28.48
C SER A 7 4.83 -6.36 -27.84
N ILE A 8 4.69 -5.28 -27.06
CA ILE A 8 5.80 -4.65 -26.31
C ILE A 8 6.40 -5.68 -25.34
N GLN A 9 5.57 -6.30 -24.51
CA GLN A 9 6.01 -7.29 -23.53
C GLN A 9 6.71 -8.46 -24.20
N ARG A 10 6.18 -9.00 -25.30
CA ARG A 10 6.77 -10.12 -26.04
C ARG A 10 8.21 -9.83 -26.47
N SER A 11 8.49 -8.60 -26.92
CA SER A 11 9.85 -8.21 -27.29
C SER A 11 10.81 -8.41 -26.11
N PHE A 12 10.48 -7.88 -24.93
CA PHE A 12 11.31 -8.04 -23.73
C PHE A 12 11.46 -9.50 -23.31
N LEU A 13 10.37 -10.26 -23.32
CA LEU A 13 10.38 -11.67 -22.93
C LEU A 13 11.31 -12.50 -23.84
N LEU A 14 11.34 -12.23 -25.14
CA LEU A 14 12.25 -12.90 -26.08
C LEU A 14 13.71 -12.53 -25.81
N HIS A 15 14.01 -11.25 -25.56
CA HIS A 15 15.38 -10.83 -25.26
C HIS A 15 15.91 -11.42 -23.95
N ILE A 16 15.05 -11.54 -22.93
CA ILE A 16 15.44 -12.13 -21.63
C ILE A 16 15.63 -13.64 -21.74
N SER A 17 14.70 -14.34 -22.41
CA SER A 17 14.72 -15.81 -22.49
C SER A 17 15.68 -16.37 -23.53
N GLY A 18 16.07 -15.59 -24.54
CA GLY A 18 16.81 -16.09 -25.70
C GLY A 18 16.03 -17.10 -26.56
N ALA A 19 14.71 -17.22 -26.35
CA ALA A 19 13.87 -18.19 -27.05
C ALA A 19 13.64 -17.80 -28.52
N TYR A 20 13.25 -18.78 -29.33
CA TYR A 20 12.89 -18.55 -30.72
C TYR A 20 11.71 -17.59 -30.87
N ARG A 21 11.69 -16.82 -31.97
CA ARG A 21 10.59 -15.91 -32.30
C ARG A 21 9.23 -16.61 -32.46
N THR A 22 9.20 -17.93 -32.63
CA THR A 22 7.98 -18.74 -32.72
C THR A 22 7.48 -19.23 -31.35
N THR A 23 8.25 -19.06 -30.27
CA THR A 23 7.84 -19.51 -28.94
C THR A 23 6.58 -18.76 -28.48
N PRO A 24 5.53 -19.46 -27.99
CA PRO A 24 4.29 -18.83 -27.53
C PRO A 24 4.54 -17.82 -26.39
N THR A 25 3.88 -16.66 -26.44
CA THR A 25 4.04 -15.62 -25.40
C THR A 25 3.63 -16.12 -24.01
N ALA A 26 2.60 -16.96 -23.92
CA ALA A 26 2.16 -17.55 -22.65
C ALA A 26 3.27 -18.43 -22.02
N ALA A 27 3.96 -19.23 -22.82
CA ALA A 27 5.07 -20.04 -22.34
C ALA A 27 6.22 -19.16 -21.82
N LEU A 28 6.55 -18.07 -22.53
CA LEU A 28 7.57 -17.12 -22.08
C LEU A 28 7.20 -16.45 -20.74
N GLN A 29 5.93 -16.08 -20.57
CA GLN A 29 5.41 -15.51 -19.33
C GLN A 29 5.53 -16.49 -18.17
N THR A 30 5.16 -17.76 -18.38
CA THR A 30 5.25 -18.81 -17.37
C THR A 30 6.70 -19.11 -16.98
N ILE A 31 7.59 -19.30 -17.96
CA ILE A 31 9.01 -19.63 -17.71
C ILE A 31 9.71 -18.51 -16.95
N LEU A 32 9.44 -17.25 -17.29
CA LEU A 32 10.05 -16.09 -16.65
C LEU A 32 9.32 -15.66 -15.35
N GLY A 33 8.16 -16.25 -15.04
CA GLY A 33 7.32 -15.81 -13.92
C GLY A 33 6.78 -14.39 -14.08
N ILE A 34 6.67 -13.90 -15.32
CA ILE A 34 6.22 -12.53 -15.61
C ILE A 34 4.77 -12.57 -16.10
N PRO A 35 3.80 -12.07 -15.31
CA PRO A 35 2.39 -12.08 -15.72
C PRO A 35 2.11 -11.11 -16.89
N PRO A 36 0.96 -11.23 -17.57
CA PRO A 36 0.60 -10.33 -18.65
C PRO A 36 0.50 -8.86 -18.21
N LEU A 37 1.17 -7.96 -18.94
CA LEU A 37 1.31 -6.55 -18.59
C LEU A 37 -0.05 -5.82 -18.54
N HIS A 38 -0.98 -6.21 -19.41
CA HIS A 38 -2.33 -5.64 -19.41
C HIS A 38 -3.11 -6.01 -18.14
N MET A 39 -2.90 -7.21 -17.59
CA MET A 39 -3.49 -7.62 -16.30
C MET A 39 -2.87 -6.84 -15.16
N GLN A 40 -1.53 -6.72 -15.11
CA GLN A 40 -0.84 -5.94 -14.09
C GLN A 40 -1.27 -4.47 -14.07
N LEU A 41 -1.42 -3.85 -15.26
CA LEU A 41 -1.85 -2.46 -15.36
C LEU A 41 -3.29 -2.28 -14.86
N GLN A 42 -4.19 -3.21 -15.23
CA GLN A 42 -5.57 -3.18 -14.71
C GLN A 42 -5.60 -3.36 -13.20
N PHE A 43 -4.87 -4.35 -12.67
CA PHE A 43 -4.77 -4.58 -11.24
C PHE A 43 -4.27 -3.34 -10.50
N LYS A 44 -3.18 -2.73 -10.98
CA LYS A 44 -2.57 -1.55 -10.34
C LYS A 44 -3.48 -0.32 -10.41
N GLY A 45 -4.21 -0.16 -11.51
CA GLY A 45 -5.25 0.87 -11.65
C GLY A 45 -6.36 0.69 -10.63
N ARG A 46 -6.92 -0.52 -10.53
CA ARG A 46 -8.00 -0.81 -9.57
C ARG A 46 -7.54 -0.72 -8.13
N PHE A 47 -6.36 -1.22 -7.79
CA PHE A 47 -5.79 -1.10 -6.45
C PHE A 47 -5.65 0.36 -6.03
N ARG A 48 -5.25 1.24 -6.96
CA ARG A 48 -5.20 2.69 -6.70
C ARG A 48 -6.60 3.28 -6.45
N VAL A 49 -7.60 2.88 -7.25
CA VAL A 49 -8.99 3.32 -7.08
C VAL A 49 -9.57 2.84 -5.74
N TYR A 50 -9.39 1.55 -5.40
CA TYR A 50 -9.78 0.94 -4.13
C TYR A 50 -9.15 1.68 -2.94
N ARG A 51 -7.82 1.90 -2.98
CA ARG A 51 -7.11 2.64 -1.93
C ARG A 51 -7.62 4.07 -1.74
N LEU A 52 -8.01 4.73 -2.82
CA LEU A 52 -8.55 6.09 -2.79
C LEU A 52 -10.06 6.14 -2.51
N ARG A 53 -10.73 4.98 -2.34
CA ARG A 53 -12.19 4.85 -2.18
C ARG A 53 -13.00 5.56 -3.27
N ILE A 54 -12.43 5.66 -4.46
CA ILE A 54 -13.12 6.25 -5.62
C ILE A 54 -14.06 5.19 -6.18
N SER A 55 -15.30 5.56 -6.46
CA SER A 55 -16.29 4.63 -7.01
C SER A 55 -15.82 4.08 -8.37
N LEU A 56 -15.75 2.75 -8.52
CA LEU A 56 -15.33 2.13 -9.78
C LEU A 56 -16.46 2.25 -10.82
N PRO A 57 -16.16 2.61 -12.08
CA PRO A 57 -17.16 2.51 -13.14
C PRO A 57 -17.55 1.05 -13.38
N SER A 58 -18.85 0.81 -13.55
CA SER A 58 -19.53 -0.51 -13.67
C SER A 58 -19.03 -1.43 -14.81
N ASN A 59 -18.18 -0.92 -15.71
CA ASN A 59 -17.77 -1.64 -16.92
C ASN A 59 -16.75 -2.78 -16.68
N ILE A 60 -16.19 -2.94 -15.47
CA ILE A 60 -15.09 -3.88 -15.23
C ILE A 60 -15.42 -4.90 -14.13
N THR A 61 -16.24 -5.90 -14.48
CA THR A 61 -16.75 -6.95 -13.58
C THR A 61 -15.75 -8.08 -13.26
N ASP A 62 -14.60 -8.11 -13.93
CA ASP A 62 -13.71 -9.29 -13.97
C ASP A 62 -12.72 -9.43 -12.78
N ILE A 63 -12.69 -8.48 -11.85
CA ILE A 63 -11.81 -8.55 -10.66
C ILE A 63 -12.64 -8.14 -9.46
N GLN A 64 -12.86 -9.09 -8.54
CA GLN A 64 -13.59 -8.90 -7.30
C GLN A 64 -12.71 -8.21 -6.25
N PRO A 65 -13.30 -7.54 -5.25
CA PRO A 65 -12.54 -6.96 -4.14
C PRO A 65 -11.62 -7.97 -3.43
N GLN A 66 -12.02 -9.24 -3.38
CA GLN A 66 -11.25 -10.35 -2.81
C GLN A 66 -9.96 -10.64 -3.59
N ASP A 67 -9.93 -10.35 -4.89
CA ASP A 67 -8.75 -10.51 -5.74
C ASP A 67 -7.74 -9.36 -5.54
N LEU A 68 -8.19 -8.24 -4.94
CA LEU A 68 -7.38 -7.06 -4.61
C LEU A 68 -6.81 -7.11 -3.20
N ASP A 69 -7.26 -8.06 -2.38
CA ASP A 69 -6.67 -8.36 -1.07
C ASP A 69 -5.28 -8.96 -1.28
N MET A 70 -4.33 -8.11 -1.64
CA MET A 70 -2.93 -8.40 -1.38
C MET A 70 -2.84 -8.49 0.13
N LYS A 71 -2.68 -9.71 0.68
CA LYS A 71 -2.20 -9.88 2.06
C LYS A 71 -0.94 -9.02 2.14
N ALA A 72 -1.07 -7.83 2.70
CA ALA A 72 0.08 -7.15 3.20
C ALA A 72 0.61 -8.13 4.23
N THR A 73 1.82 -8.65 4.03
CA THR A 73 2.64 -9.11 5.15
C THR A 73 3.04 -7.87 5.95
N GLY A 74 2.07 -7.01 6.27
CA GLY A 74 2.18 -6.09 7.38
C GLY A 74 2.23 -6.97 8.61
N TRP A 75 3.13 -6.63 9.53
CA TRP A 75 3.11 -7.26 10.83
C TRP A 75 1.68 -7.15 11.38
N SER A 76 1.01 -8.30 11.52
CA SER A 76 -0.32 -8.39 12.12
C SER A 76 -0.30 -8.10 13.61
N ILE A 77 0.87 -7.77 14.15
CA ILE A 77 1.13 -7.50 15.55
C ILE A 77 1.63 -6.06 15.61
N HIS A 78 0.69 -5.11 15.60
CA HIS A 78 0.97 -3.82 16.20
C HIS A 78 0.98 -4.08 17.71
N THR A 79 2.13 -3.94 18.37
CA THR A 79 2.35 -4.23 19.80
C THR A 79 1.63 -3.27 20.76
N SER A 80 0.58 -2.60 20.33
CA SER A 80 -0.25 -1.81 21.25
C SER A 80 -1.36 -2.71 21.80
N GLU A 81 -1.07 -3.34 22.94
CA GLU A 81 -2.07 -4.00 23.80
C GLU A 81 -2.90 -2.97 24.62
N HIS A 82 -2.61 -1.67 24.46
CA HIS A 82 -3.11 -0.60 25.33
C HIS A 82 -4.18 0.30 24.70
N LEU A 83 -4.73 -0.04 23.53
CA LEU A 83 -5.83 0.75 22.96
C LEU A 83 -7.13 0.52 23.76
N LYS A 84 -7.28 1.24 24.87
CA LYS A 84 -8.58 1.35 25.53
C LYS A 84 -9.54 2.10 24.59
N PRO A 85 -10.79 1.64 24.39
CA PRO A 85 -11.74 2.25 23.45
C PRO A 85 -11.99 3.74 23.66
N ASN A 86 -11.75 4.25 24.87
CA ASN A 86 -12.08 5.61 25.28
C ASN A 86 -10.87 6.56 25.27
N GLN A 87 -9.73 6.14 24.69
CA GLN A 87 -8.47 6.88 24.78
C GLN A 87 -8.24 7.86 23.62
N ILE A 88 -9.02 7.72 22.55
CA ILE A 88 -8.96 8.57 21.36
C ILE A 88 -10.33 9.18 21.13
N SER A 89 -10.50 10.43 21.58
CA SER A 89 -11.63 11.26 21.17
C SER A 89 -11.27 11.94 19.86
N LEU A 90 -12.06 11.72 18.82
CA LEU A 90 -11.90 12.35 17.50
C LEU A 90 -12.66 13.68 17.43
N GLU A 91 -12.75 14.39 18.56
CA GLU A 91 -13.26 15.75 18.58
C GLU A 91 -12.18 16.61 17.90
N ASP A 92 -12.49 17.27 16.80
CA ASP A 92 -11.65 18.35 16.29
C ASP A 92 -11.45 19.33 17.45
N GLY A 93 -10.19 19.59 17.81
CA GLY A 93 -9.77 20.31 19.01
C GLY A 93 -10.11 21.79 18.99
N GLU A 94 -11.37 22.13 18.76
CA GLU A 94 -11.88 23.48 18.65
C GLU A 94 -12.85 23.80 19.79
N THR A 95 -12.56 23.36 21.01
CA THR A 95 -13.16 24.01 22.19
C THR A 95 -12.20 24.04 23.38
N ASN A 96 -11.78 25.26 23.73
CA ASN A 96 -11.34 25.70 25.06
C ASN A 96 -10.13 24.98 25.70
N ILE A 97 -8.92 25.25 25.22
CA ILE A 97 -7.74 25.28 26.10
C ILE A 97 -7.42 26.75 26.39
N ALA A 98 -8.09 27.27 27.43
CA ALA A 98 -7.76 28.56 28.00
C ALA A 98 -6.39 28.48 28.71
N ARG A 99 -5.33 28.69 27.92
CA ARG A 99 -4.04 29.31 28.27
C ARG A 99 -3.45 29.01 29.67
N LYS A 100 -2.64 27.95 29.77
CA LYS A 100 -1.26 27.99 30.32
C LYS A 100 -0.63 26.62 30.09
N ASP A 101 0.66 26.62 29.80
CA ASP A 101 1.52 25.45 29.50
C ASP A 101 1.38 24.94 28.06
N ILE A 102 2.24 25.47 27.18
CA ILE A 102 2.47 24.90 25.86
C ILE A 102 3.11 23.51 26.10
N ILE A 103 2.30 22.46 26.01
CA ILE A 103 2.78 21.08 26.09
C ILE A 103 3.46 20.75 24.77
N ASN A 104 4.80 20.75 24.76
CA ASN A 104 5.56 20.27 23.63
C ASN A 104 5.76 18.75 23.76
N ILE A 105 5.20 17.99 22.82
CA ILE A 105 5.38 16.54 22.73
C ILE A 105 6.46 16.25 21.69
N PHE A 106 7.57 15.66 22.12
CA PHE A 106 8.65 15.22 21.24
C PHE A 106 8.68 13.71 21.15
N THR A 107 8.74 13.17 19.93
CA THR A 107 8.95 11.74 19.68
C THR A 107 10.38 11.51 19.21
N ASP A 108 11.04 10.49 19.72
CA ASP A 108 12.44 10.17 19.36
C ASP A 108 12.60 9.65 17.92
N GLY A 109 11.51 9.27 17.26
CA GLY A 109 11.52 8.76 15.89
C GLY A 109 12.39 7.51 15.71
N SER A 110 12.62 6.74 16.77
CA SER A 110 13.59 5.65 16.74
C SER A 110 13.07 4.43 15.99
N LYS A 111 13.83 3.99 14.98
CA LYS A 111 13.53 2.83 14.16
C LYS A 111 14.74 1.91 14.11
N THR A 112 14.52 0.63 14.42
CA THR A 112 15.50 -0.44 14.26
C THR A 112 15.02 -1.44 13.19
N GLU A 113 15.88 -2.37 12.80
CA GLU A 113 15.50 -3.50 11.94
C GLU A 113 14.47 -4.43 12.61
N HIS A 114 14.43 -4.45 13.95
CA HIS A 114 13.55 -5.28 14.77
C HIS A 114 12.22 -4.61 15.12
N GLY A 115 12.03 -3.33 14.79
CA GLY A 115 10.78 -2.61 15.05
C GLY A 115 10.96 -1.12 15.28
N VAL A 116 9.83 -0.45 15.54
CA VAL A 116 9.76 0.98 15.85
C VAL A 116 9.45 1.11 17.33
N GLY A 117 10.32 1.80 18.07
CA GLY A 117 10.03 2.22 19.44
C GLY A 117 9.16 3.46 19.43
N SER A 118 8.33 3.65 20.45
CA SER A 118 7.63 4.93 20.66
C SER A 118 7.91 5.39 22.08
N ALA A 119 8.73 6.42 22.20
CA ALA A 119 8.91 7.19 23.41
C ALA A 119 8.45 8.63 23.13
N PHE A 120 7.74 9.23 24.08
CA PHE A 120 7.41 10.65 24.02
C PHE A 120 7.92 11.37 25.27
N CYS A 121 8.42 12.57 25.09
CA CYS A 121 8.77 13.48 26.18
C CYS A 121 7.77 14.63 26.20
N VAL A 122 7.24 14.93 27.39
CA VAL A 122 6.37 16.08 27.67
C VAL A 122 7.23 17.14 28.33
N LEU A 123 7.36 18.31 27.70
CA LEU A 123 7.99 19.47 28.33
C LEU A 123 6.89 20.45 28.76
N THR A 124 6.81 20.71 30.07
CA THR A 124 6.00 21.78 30.65
C THR A 124 6.94 22.94 30.99
N ASN A 125 6.80 24.06 30.29
CA ASN A 125 7.53 25.28 30.61
C ASN A 125 6.75 26.04 31.70
N ASP A 126 7.13 25.84 32.96
CA ASP A 126 6.67 26.70 34.04
C ASP A 126 7.31 28.09 33.88
N ILE A 127 6.49 29.10 33.53
CA ILE A 127 6.86 30.53 33.61
C ILE A 127 6.36 31.10 34.93
#